data_AF-A0A318NRW5-F1
#
_entry.id   AF-A0A318NRW5-F1
#
_cell.length_a   1.000
_cell.length_b   1.000
_cell.length_c   1.000
_cell.angle_alpha   90.00
_cell.angle_beta   90.00
_cell.angle_gamma   90.00
#
_symmetry.space_group_name_H-M   'P 1'
#
loop_
_entity.id
_entity.type
_entity.pdbx_description
1 polymer ?
#
loop_
_entity_poly.entity_id
_entity_poly.type
_entity_poly.pdbx_seq_one_letter_code
_entity_poly.pdbx_strand_id
1 'polypeptide(L)'
;MKKYTQALKYHGSNVLNSAKKHKNVLMALGGAASLVAAGPALATTSQDIFASQGATVKASFGHGSSVEKWFYIGETLIALFVYSKQRSPLVFAGLFMMFLFTRIVAALIG
;
A
#
# COMPACT_ATOMS: atom_id res chain seq x y z
N MET A 1 -5.40 -56.16 45.39
CA MET A 1 -5.22 -55.63 44.02
C MET A 1 -5.61 -54.15 43.83
N LYS A 2 -6.67 -53.63 44.46
CA LYS A 2 -7.17 -52.25 44.21
C LYS A 2 -6.22 -51.09 44.56
N LYS A 3 -5.24 -51.28 45.46
CA LYS A 3 -4.28 -50.23 45.88
C LYS A 3 -3.24 -49.87 44.78
N TYR A 4 -2.77 -50.86 44.02
CA TYR A 4 -1.78 -50.66 42.97
C TYR A 4 -2.36 -49.96 41.73
N THR A 5 -3.64 -50.20 41.44
CA THR A 5 -4.36 -49.56 40.33
C THR A 5 -4.51 -48.05 40.55
N GLN A 6 -4.71 -47.61 41.80
CA GLN A 6 -4.83 -46.19 42.14
C GLN A 6 -3.48 -45.46 42.05
N ALA A 7 -2.38 -46.11 42.45
CA ALA A 7 -1.04 -45.55 42.33
C ALA A 7 -0.62 -45.35 40.86
N LEU A 8 -0.92 -46.31 39.99
CA LEU A 8 -0.69 -46.19 38.53
C LEU A 8 -1.51 -45.06 37.91
N LYS A 9 -2.78 -44.91 38.32
CA LYS A 9 -3.65 -43.83 37.83
C LYS A 9 -3.18 -42.44 38.30
N TYR A 10 -2.69 -42.34 39.54
CA TYR A 10 -2.09 -41.11 40.08
C TYR A 10 -0.77 -40.75 39.39
N HIS A 11 0.09 -41.74 39.12
CA HIS A 11 1.33 -41.49 38.40
C HIS A 11 1.05 -41.06 36.95
N GLY A 12 0.06 -41.67 36.29
CA GLY A 12 -0.41 -41.32 34.94
C GLY A 12 -1.04 -39.92 34.85
N SER A 13 -1.81 -39.50 35.85
CA SER A 13 -2.40 -38.15 35.87
C SER A 13 -1.35 -37.06 36.11
N ASN A 14 -0.32 -37.32 36.91
CA ASN A 14 0.77 -36.38 37.17
C ASN A 14 1.64 -36.11 35.93
N VAL A 15 1.97 -37.14 35.14
CA VAL A 15 2.73 -36.96 33.89
C VAL A 15 1.90 -36.24 32.81
N LEU A 16 0.60 -36.47 32.75
CA LEU A 16 -0.30 -35.80 31.80
C LEU A 16 -0.48 -34.32 32.15
N ASN A 17 -0.58 -33.99 33.44
CA ASN A 17 -0.66 -32.61 33.90
C ASN A 17 0.66 -31.85 33.67
N SER A 18 1.80 -32.52 33.86
CA SER A 18 3.10 -31.95 33.52
C SER A 18 3.22 -31.70 32.00
N ALA A 19 2.82 -32.67 31.16
CA ALA A 19 2.82 -32.50 29.71
C ALA A 19 1.91 -31.34 29.25
N LYS A 20 0.71 -31.18 29.81
CA LYS A 20 -0.18 -30.05 29.50
C LYS A 20 0.42 -28.70 29.90
N LYS A 21 1.09 -28.62 31.05
CA LYS A 21 1.76 -27.39 31.51
C LYS A 21 2.87 -26.94 30.54
N HIS A 22 3.67 -27.89 30.04
CA HIS A 22 4.80 -27.59 29.16
C HIS A 22 4.36 -27.33 27.71
N LYS A 23 3.23 -27.90 27.25
CA LYS A 23 2.65 -27.58 25.93
C LYS A 23 2.32 -26.10 25.78
N ASN A 24 1.76 -25.46 26.80
CA ASN A 24 1.41 -24.03 26.74
C ASN A 24 2.68 -23.17 26.67
N VAL A 25 3.74 -23.55 27.38
CA VAL A 25 5.04 -22.89 27.32
C VAL A 25 5.70 -23.08 25.95
N LEU A 26 5.63 -24.27 25.37
CA LEU A 26 6.18 -24.57 24.05
C LEU A 26 5.41 -23.85 22.93
N MET A 27 4.08 -23.76 23.03
CA MET A 27 3.26 -22.97 22.10
C MET A 27 3.58 -21.47 22.22
N ALA A 28 3.76 -20.96 23.43
CA ALA A 28 4.13 -19.56 23.65
C ALA A 28 5.54 -19.25 23.09
N LEU A 29 6.51 -20.13 23.30
CA LEU A 29 7.87 -19.99 22.73
C LEU A 29 7.87 -20.11 21.21
N GLY A 30 7.09 -21.05 20.65
CA GLY A 30 6.95 -21.20 19.19
C GLY A 30 6.30 -19.98 18.55
N GLY A 31 5.28 -19.39 19.19
CA GLY A 31 4.65 -18.15 18.75
C GLY A 31 5.58 -16.93 18.87
N ALA A 32 6.37 -16.84 19.95
CA ALA A 32 7.36 -15.77 20.07
C ALA A 32 8.50 -15.91 19.04
N ALA A 33 8.97 -17.13 18.79
CA ALA A 33 10.01 -17.40 17.80
C ALA A 33 9.55 -17.10 16.36
N SER A 34 8.27 -17.37 16.02
CA SER A 34 7.74 -17.01 14.71
C SER A 34 7.61 -15.49 14.52
N LEU A 35 7.29 -14.74 15.57
CA LEU A 35 7.29 -13.27 15.55
C LEU A 35 8.70 -12.70 15.36
N VAL A 36 9.71 -13.28 16.02
CA VAL A 36 11.12 -12.89 15.86
C VAL A 36 11.65 -13.26 14.48
N ALA A 37 11.30 -14.45 13.96
CA ALA A 37 11.69 -14.89 12.61
C ALA A 37 10.99 -14.11 11.49
N ALA A 38 9.80 -13.56 11.75
CA ALA A 38 9.12 -12.61 10.86
C ALA A 38 9.69 -11.17 10.98
N GLY A 39 10.47 -10.88 12.02
CA GLY A 39 11.10 -9.58 12.28
C GLY A 39 11.91 -9.04 11.09
N PRO A 40 12.79 -9.83 10.44
CA PRO A 40 13.50 -9.39 9.23
C PRO A 40 12.57 -9.13 8.04
N ALA A 41 11.50 -9.91 7.89
CA ALA A 41 10.50 -9.70 6.83
C ALA A 41 9.60 -8.48 7.09
N LEU A 42 9.50 -8.02 8.34
CA LEU A 42 8.79 -6.81 8.74
C LEU A 42 9.71 -5.58 8.76
N ALA A 43 11.01 -5.77 9.04
CA ALA A 43 12.04 -4.73 9.03
C ALA A 43 12.57 -4.42 7.62
N THR A 44 12.53 -5.38 6.69
CA THR A 44 12.86 -5.15 5.26
C THR A 44 11.75 -4.41 4.51
N THR A 45 10.53 -4.41 5.04
CA THR A 45 9.40 -3.56 4.61
C THR A 45 9.49 -2.13 5.16
N SER A 46 10.67 -1.67 5.59
CA SER A 46 10.96 -0.25 5.81
C SER A 46 11.11 0.52 4.48
N GLN A 47 10.36 0.13 3.44
CA GLN A 47 10.14 0.99 2.29
C GLN A 47 9.13 2.04 2.72
N ASP A 48 9.55 3.30 2.68
CA ASP A 48 8.72 4.47 2.98
C ASP A 48 7.28 4.27 2.46
N ILE A 49 6.32 4.22 3.38
CA ILE A 49 4.91 3.95 3.09
C ILE A 49 4.31 5.06 2.21
N PHE A 50 4.92 6.25 2.18
CA PHE A 50 4.54 7.34 1.29
C PHE A 50 5.25 7.29 -0.07
N ALA A 51 6.33 6.53 -0.22
CA ALA A 51 7.05 6.43 -1.49
C ALA A 51 6.24 5.68 -2.57
N SER A 52 5.48 4.64 -2.20
CA SER A 52 4.61 3.94 -3.17
C SER A 52 3.42 4.81 -3.62
N GLN A 53 2.94 5.68 -2.74
CA GLN A 53 1.85 6.61 -3.03
C GLN A 53 2.32 7.71 -3.99
N GLY A 54 3.53 8.25 -3.80
CA GLY A 54 4.12 9.25 -4.69
C GLY A 54 4.30 8.76 -6.13
N ALA A 55 4.73 7.51 -6.32
CA ALA A 55 4.86 6.91 -7.66
C ALA A 55 3.51 6.77 -8.38
N THR A 56 2.45 6.45 -7.63
CA THR A 56 1.09 6.34 -8.17
C THR A 56 0.55 7.71 -8.61
N VAL A 57 0.77 8.76 -7.81
CA VAL A 57 0.35 10.13 -8.16
C VAL A 57 1.09 10.64 -9.39
N LYS A 58 2.39 10.35 -9.51
CA LYS A 58 3.17 10.68 -10.72
C LYS A 58 2.65 9.94 -11.96
N ALA A 59 2.23 8.68 -11.83
CA ALA A 59 1.63 7.96 -12.94
C ALA A 59 0.24 8.53 -13.34
N SER A 60 -0.55 9.00 -12.38
CA SER A 60 -1.90 9.54 -12.62
C SER A 60 -1.95 10.99 -13.09
N PHE A 61 -0.98 11.83 -12.74
CA PHE A 61 -0.99 13.27 -13.05
C PHE A 61 0.30 13.79 -13.71
N GLY A 62 1.32 12.95 -13.85
CA GLY A 62 2.60 13.32 -14.45
C GLY A 62 2.58 13.36 -15.98
N HIS A 63 3.73 13.66 -16.56
CA HIS A 63 3.86 13.87 -17.99
C HIS A 63 3.53 12.60 -18.80
N GLY A 64 2.65 12.73 -19.79
CA GLY A 64 2.15 11.64 -20.62
C GLY A 64 0.96 10.90 -20.02
N SER A 65 0.45 11.32 -18.86
CA SER A 65 -0.69 10.67 -18.21
C SER A 65 -2.00 10.87 -18.98
N SER A 66 -2.95 9.96 -18.76
CA SER A 66 -4.28 10.02 -19.36
C SER A 66 -5.02 11.31 -18.98
N VAL A 67 -4.84 11.81 -17.76
CA VAL A 67 -5.46 13.07 -17.31
C VAL A 67 -4.97 14.26 -18.13
N GLU A 68 -3.65 14.37 -18.36
CA GLU A 68 -3.05 15.41 -19.20
C GLU A 68 -3.64 15.40 -20.62
N LYS A 69 -3.78 14.20 -21.22
CA LYS A 69 -4.34 14.04 -22.57
C LYS A 69 -5.79 14.50 -22.66
N TRP A 70 -6.62 14.13 -21.69
CA TRP A 70 -8.03 14.56 -21.65
C TRP A 70 -8.16 16.07 -21.48
N PHE A 71 -7.26 16.68 -20.70
CA PHE A 71 -7.22 18.12 -20.51
C PHE A 71 -6.91 18.87 -21.82
N TYR A 72 -5.94 18.37 -22.62
CA TYR A 72 -5.65 18.95 -23.94
C TYR A 72 -6.82 18.82 -24.91
N ILE A 73 -7.49 17.67 -24.94
CA ILE A 73 -8.66 17.45 -25.80
C ILE A 73 -9.79 18.39 -25.38
N GLY A 74 -10.08 18.49 -24.09
CA GLY A 74 -11.13 19.38 -23.55
C GLY A 74 -10.89 20.85 -23.90
N GLU A 75 -9.69 21.36 -23.68
CA GLU A 75 -9.33 22.74 -24.02
C GLU A 75 -9.47 23.00 -25.51
N THR A 76 -9.02 22.07 -26.35
CA THR A 76 -9.11 22.22 -27.81
C THR A 76 -10.55 22.31 -28.28
N LEU A 77 -11.46 21.53 -27.69
CA LEU A 77 -12.89 21.55 -28.02
C LEU A 77 -13.57 22.85 -27.56
N ILE A 78 -13.27 23.31 -26.34
CA ILE A 78 -13.80 24.57 -25.82
C ILE A 78 -13.26 25.75 -26.62
N ALA A 79 -11.96 25.75 -26.93
CA ALA A 79 -11.31 26.77 -27.74
C ALA A 79 -11.95 26.86 -29.13
N LEU A 80 -12.24 25.72 -29.77
CA LEU A 80 -12.92 25.68 -31.06
C LEU A 80 -14.36 26.23 -30.98
N PHE A 81 -15.10 25.89 -29.92
CA PHE A 81 -16.44 26.38 -29.70
C PHE A 81 -16.47 27.90 -29.46
N VAL A 82 -15.57 28.41 -28.61
CA VAL A 82 -15.47 29.84 -28.30
C VAL A 82 -14.96 30.62 -29.51
N TYR A 83 -14.00 30.08 -30.27
CA TYR A 83 -13.53 30.68 -31.52
C TYR A 83 -14.66 30.83 -32.53
N SER A 84 -15.57 29.86 -32.60
CA SER A 84 -16.72 29.93 -33.52
C SER A 84 -17.65 31.11 -33.20
N LYS A 85 -17.81 31.46 -31.91
CA LYS A 85 -18.63 32.58 -31.45
C LYS A 85 -17.92 33.93 -31.48
N GLN A 86 -16.68 33.98 -31.00
CA GLN A 86 -15.95 35.24 -30.76
C GLN A 86 -15.05 35.63 -31.94
N ARG A 87 -14.69 34.67 -32.81
CA ARG A 87 -13.76 34.83 -33.97
C ARG A 87 -12.43 35.50 -33.61
N SER A 88 -12.08 35.50 -32.32
CA SER A 88 -10.85 36.08 -31.80
C SER A 88 -9.77 35.01 -31.72
N PRO A 89 -8.56 35.25 -32.26
CA PRO A 89 -7.45 34.30 -32.18
C PRO A 89 -6.88 34.17 -30.77
N LEU A 90 -7.25 35.06 -29.84
CA LEU A 90 -6.76 35.06 -28.46
C LEU A 90 -7.17 33.81 -27.68
N VAL A 91 -8.19 33.08 -28.15
CA VAL A 91 -8.64 31.81 -27.59
C VAL A 91 -7.54 30.73 -27.67
N PHE A 92 -6.66 30.79 -28.67
CA PHE A 92 -5.53 29.86 -28.81
C PHE A 92 -4.39 30.15 -27.81
N ALA A 93 -4.37 31.32 -27.18
CA ALA A 93 -3.42 31.60 -26.10
C ALA A 93 -3.70 30.72 -24.86
N GLY A 94 -4.97 30.33 -24.64
CA GLY A 94 -5.35 29.36 -23.61
C GLY A 94 -4.73 27.99 -23.85
N LEU A 95 -4.77 27.49 -25.09
CA LEU A 95 -4.09 26.26 -25.51
C LEU A 95 -2.58 26.30 -25.28
N PHE A 96 -1.94 27.42 -25.60
CA PHE A 96 -0.51 27.61 -25.33
C PHE A 96 -0.22 27.59 -23.83
N MET A 97 -0.98 28.34 -23.03
CA MET A 97 -0.80 28.37 -21.57
C MET A 97 -1.05 27.01 -20.92
N MET A 98 -2.00 26.23 -21.42
CA MET A 98 -2.26 24.87 -20.95
C MET A 98 -1.00 23.99 -21.10
N PHE A 99 -0.32 24.10 -22.24
CA PHE A 99 0.88 23.31 -22.52
C PHE A 99 2.07 23.71 -21.64
N LEU A 100 2.22 24.99 -21.32
CA LEU A 100 3.24 25.42 -20.34
C LEU A 100 2.88 24.98 -18.93
N PHE A 101 1.61 25.07 -18.54
CA PHE A 101 1.15 24.71 -17.20
C PHE A 101 1.43 23.24 -16.88
N THR A 102 1.06 22.31 -17.76
CA THR A 102 1.29 20.87 -17.56
C THR A 102 2.78 20.55 -17.46
N ARG A 103 3.63 21.24 -18.22
CA ARG A 103 5.09 21.11 -18.15
C ARG A 103 5.66 21.60 -16.81
N ILE A 104 5.20 22.75 -16.33
CA ILE A 104 5.66 23.32 -15.06
C ILE A 104 5.22 22.44 -13.89
N VAL A 105 3.96 22.01 -13.86
CA VAL A 105 3.43 21.13 -12.80
C VAL A 105 4.15 19.78 -12.80
N ALA A 106 4.38 19.19 -13.97
CA ALA A 106 5.16 17.95 -14.08
C ALA A 106 6.61 18.13 -13.61
N ALA A 107 7.23 19.30 -13.84
CA ALA A 107 8.57 19.61 -13.37
C ALA A 107 8.65 19.86 -11.85
N LEU A 108 7.59 20.39 -11.24
CA LEU A 108 7.50 20.64 -9.79
C LEU A 108 7.24 19.37 -8.98
N ILE A 109 6.48 18.43 -9.54
CA ILE A 109 6.18 17.14 -8.91
C ILE A 109 7.31 16.13 -9.20
N GLY A 110 8.06 16.35 -10.28
CA GLY A 110 9.22 15.57 -10.75
C GLY A 110 10.30 15.38 -9.72
#